data_AF-T1CFF3-F1
#
_entry.id   AF-T1CFF3-F1
#
_cell.length_a   1.000
_cell.length_b   1.000
_cell.length_c   1.000
_cell.angle_alpha   90.00
_cell.angle_beta   90.00
_cell.angle_gamma   90.00
#
_symmetry.space_group_name_H-M   'P 1'
#
loop_
_entity.id
_entity.type
_entity.pdbx_description
1 polymer ?
#
loop_
_entity_poly.entity_id
_entity_poly.type
_entity_poly.pdbx_seq_one_letter_code
_entity_poly.pdbx_strand_id
1 'polypeptide(L)' 'CHLNTCPAGVATQDPRLRQHFAGKPEHVVNFMRFIAEDVRHIMASSGSARSRRWWAAWTG' A
#
# COMPACT_ATOMS: atom_id res chain seq x y z
N CYS A 1 0.99 18.35 -5.59
CA CYS A 1 -0.37 18.31 -5.01
C CYS A 1 -0.90 19.70 -4.65
N HIS A 2 -0.15 20.53 -3.93
CA HIS A 2 -0.62 21.82 -3.38
C HIS A 2 -1.20 22.84 -4.38
N LEU A 3 -0.99 22.65 -5.69
CA LEU A 3 -1.48 23.55 -6.74
C LEU A 3 -2.90 23.23 -7.24
N ASN A 4 -3.56 22.18 -6.74
CA ASN A 4 -4.92 21.76 -7.17
C ASN A 4 -5.04 21.33 -8.65
N THR A 5 -3.93 21.20 -9.38
CA THR A 5 -3.88 20.91 -10.82
C THR A 5 -3.47 19.47 -11.13
N CYS A 6 -3.84 18.50 -10.28
CA CYS A 6 -3.48 17.10 -10.49
C CYS A 6 -4.15 16.55 -11.78
N PRO A 7 -3.37 16.16 -12.81
CA PRO A 7 -3.94 15.71 -14.09
C PRO A 7 -4.65 14.36 -13.97
N ALA A 8 -4.26 13.54 -12.98
CA ALA A 8 -4.83 12.23 -12.69
C ALA A 8 -6.10 12.28 -11.82
N GLY A 9 -6.57 13.46 -11.42
CA GLY A 9 -7.78 13.60 -10.60
C GLY A 9 -7.64 13.17 -9.13
N VAL A 10 -6.43 12.85 -8.67
CA VAL A 10 -6.18 12.36 -7.29
C VAL A 10 -6.19 13.50 -6.28
N ALA A 11 -5.32 14.49 -6.48
CA ALA A 11 -5.13 15.60 -5.55
C ALA A 11 -5.66 16.91 -6.15
N THR A 12 -6.96 16.92 -6.46
CA THR A 12 -7.68 18.08 -6.98
C THR A 12 -9.14 18.11 -6.51
N GLN A 13 -9.68 19.33 -6.35
CA GLN A 13 -11.10 19.62 -6.09
C GLN A 13 -11.82 20.13 -7.36
N ASP A 14 -11.10 20.40 -8.45
CA ASP A 14 -11.73 20.81 -9.72
C ASP A 14 -12.56 19.65 -10.29
N PRO A 15 -13.88 19.83 -10.51
CA PRO A 15 -14.75 18.78 -11.05
C PRO A 15 -14.31 18.23 -12.40
N ARG A 16 -13.68 19.05 -13.26
CA ARG A 16 -13.17 18.61 -14.58
C ARG A 16 -12.00 17.66 -14.42
N LEU A 17 -11.03 18.02 -13.58
CA LEU A 17 -9.86 17.17 -13.34
C LEU A 17 -10.23 15.91 -12.54
N ARG A 18 -11.23 16.00 -11.65
CA ARG A 18 -11.69 14.85 -10.85
C ARG A 18 -12.34 13.75 -11.70
N GLN A 19 -12.90 14.09 -12.87
CA GLN A 19 -13.40 13.10 -13.84
C GLN A 19 -12.31 12.19 -14.40
N HIS A 20 -11.04 12.60 -14.33
CA HIS A 20 -9.92 11.77 -14.80
C HIS A 20 -9.51 10.67 -13.82
N PHE A 21 -10.09 10.63 -12.61
CA PHE A 21 -9.75 9.61 -11.63
C PHE A 21 -10.27 8.23 -12.08
N ALA A 22 -9.35 7.38 -12.55
CA ALA A 22 -9.63 6.01 -12.99
C ALA A 22 -9.31 4.94 -11.92
N GLY A 23 -9.04 5.36 -10.68
CA GLY A 23 -8.72 4.44 -9.59
C GLY A 23 -9.93 3.64 -9.13
N LYS A 24 -9.73 2.35 -8.84
CA LYS A 24 -10.75 1.48 -8.26
C LYS A 24 -10.29 0.94 -6.90
N PRO A 25 -11.18 0.67 -5.94
CA PRO A 25 -10.81 0.12 -4.64
C PRO A 25 -9.97 -1.16 -4.74
N GLU A 26 -10.26 -2.01 -5.73
CA GLU A 26 -9.57 -3.28 -5.95
C GLU A 26 -8.07 -3.08 -6.24
N HIS A 27 -7.68 -1.94 -6.84
CA HIS A 27 -6.28 -1.65 -7.13
C HIS A 27 -5.47 -1.54 -5.83
N VAL A 28 -6.02 -0.90 -4.79
CA VAL A 28 -5.34 -0.74 -3.49
C VAL A 28 -5.31 -2.07 -2.73
N VAL A 29 -6.43 -2.81 -2.74
CA VAL A 29 -6.52 -4.15 -2.12
C VAL A 29 -5.48 -5.09 -2.72
N ASN A 30 -5.39 -5.14 -4.06
CA ASN A 30 -4.45 -6.00 -4.76
C ASN A 30 -3.00 -5.59 -4.48
N PHE A 31 -2.70 -4.29 -4.50
CA PHE A 31 -1.37 -3.77 -4.18
C PHE A 31 -0.92 -4.20 -2.77
N MET A 32 -1.77 -4.00 -1.76
CA MET A 32 -1.45 -4.39 -0.39
C MET A 32 -1.36 -5.90 -0.23
N ARG A 33 -2.15 -6.67 -0.98
CA ARG A 33 -2.05 -8.13 -1.00
C ARG A 33 -0.68 -8.60 -1.52
N PHE A 34 -0.18 -8.01 -2.61
CA PHE A 34 1.14 -8.35 -3.15
C PHE A 34 2.27 -7.95 -2.21
N ILE A 35 2.21 -6.76 -1.60
CA ILE A 35 3.16 -6.37 -0.56
C ILE A 35 3.17 -7.39 0.58
N ALA A 36 1.99 -7.80 1.07
CA ALA A 36 1.91 -8.76 2.15
C ALA A 36 2.47 -10.13 1.76
N GLU A 37 2.33 -10.54 0.50
CA GLU A 37 2.92 -11.77 -0.03
C GLU A 37 4.45 -11.70 -0.05
N ASP A 38 5.03 -10.61 -0.58
CA ASP A 38 6.48 -10.40 -0.60
C ASP A 38 7.07 -10.35 0.81
N VAL A 39 6.41 -9.65 1.73
CA VAL A 39 6.84 -9.59 3.13
C VAL A 39 6.80 -10.96 3.77
N ARG A 40 5.78 -11.80 3.48
CA ARG A 40 5.75 -13.20 3.96
C ARG A 40 6.89 -14.03 3.38
N HIS A 41 7.24 -13.85 2.11
CA HIS A 41 8.40 -14.53 1.52
C HIS A 41 9.71 -14.14 2.20
N ILE A 42 9.91 -12.84 2.46
CA ILE A 42 11.09 -12.34 3.18
C ILE A 42 11.12 -12.89 4.62
N MET A 43 9.99 -12.86 5.34
CA MET A 43 9.91 -13.40 6.70
C MET A 43 10.15 -14.92 6.75
N ALA A 44 9.76 -15.65 5.69
CA ALA A 44 9.99 -17.08 5.56
C ALA A 44 11.46 -17.39 5.28
N SER A 45 12.13 -16.60 4.44
CA SER A 45 13.56 -16.78 4.13
C SER A 45 14.48 -16.35 5.27
N SER A 46 14.08 -15.35 6.07
CA SER A 46 14.87 -14.88 7.23
C SER A 46 14.73 -15.73 8.49
N GLY A 47 13.87 -16.76 8.48
CA GLY A 47 13.56 -17.60 9.65
C GLY A 47 12.71 -16.90 10.73
N SER A 48 12.38 -15.62 10.54
CA SER A 48 11.57 -14.82 11.47
C SER A 48 10.12 -15.31 11.56
N ALA A 49 9.60 -15.95 10.51
CA ALA A 49 8.21 -16.44 10.46
C ALA A 49 7.83 -17.43 11.57
N ARG A 50 8.79 -18.14 12.18
CA ARG A 50 8.55 -19.12 13.25
C ARG A 50 9.28 -18.79 14.57
N SER A 51 10.07 -17.72 14.59
CA SER A 51 10.90 -17.36 15.73
C SER A 51 10.09 -16.59 16.77
N ARG A 52 9.66 -17.28 17.84
CA ARG A 52 9.00 -16.65 19.01
C ARG A 52 9.85 -15.54 19.64
N ARG A 53 11.18 -15.65 19.52
CA ARG A 53 12.15 -14.68 20.05
C ARG A 53 12.15 -13.37 19.25
N TRP A 54 11.91 -13.43 17.95
CA TRP A 54 11.77 -12.26 17.08
C TRP A 54 10.45 -11.53 17.32
N TRP A 55 9.35 -12.28 17.44
CA TRP A 55 8.03 -11.71 17.77
C TRP A 55 8.04 -10.98 19.11
N ALA A 56 8.62 -11.59 20.15
CA ALA A 56 8.74 -10.98 21.48
C ALA A 56 9.59 -9.69 21.50
N ALA A 57 10.55 -9.55 20.57
CA ALA A 57 11.39 -8.35 20.45
C ALA A 57 10.72 -7.21 19.66
N TRP A 58 9.66 -7.49 18.91
CA TRP A 58 8.96 -6.51 18.06
C TRP A 58 7.65 -6.00 18.67
N THR A 59 7.02 -6.80 19.54
CA THR A 59 5.83 -6.42 20.33
C THR A 59 6.16 -5.84 21.71
N GLY A 60 7.44 -5.56 21.97
CA GLY A 60 7.94 -4.94 23.20
C GLY A 60 7.99 -3.43 23.09
#